data_AF-A0A946F0R0-F1
#
_entry.id   AF-A0A946F0R0-F1
#
_cell.length_a   1.000
_cell.length_b   1.000
_cell.length_c   1.000
_cell.angle_alpha   90.00
_cell.angle_beta   90.00
_cell.angle_gamma   90.00
#
_symmetry.space_group_name_H-M   'P 1'
#
loop_
_entity.id
_entity.type
_entity.pdbx_description
1 polymer ?
#
loop_
_entity_poly.entity_id
_entity_poly.type
_entity_poly.pdbx_seq_one_letter_code
_entity_poly.pdbx_strand_id
1 'polypeptide(L)'
;MKNKTDNEFSTYKVKDISLADWGRKEISLAEAEMPGLMALRERYKSEKPLKGARIAGCLHMTIQTAVLIETLVDLGADVTWSS
;
A
#
# COMPACT_ATOMS: atom_id res chain seq x y z
N MET A 1 -12.26 34.41 -18.75
CA MET A 1 -12.13 33.94 -17.35
C MET A 1 -12.42 32.46 -17.32
N LYS A 2 -11.43 31.59 -17.03
CA LYS A 2 -11.66 30.16 -16.79
C LYS A 2 -11.79 29.97 -15.28
N ASN A 3 -12.97 29.64 -14.80
CA ASN A 3 -13.18 29.24 -13.41
C ASN A 3 -12.68 27.81 -13.25
N LYS A 4 -11.51 27.66 -12.62
CA LYS A 4 -10.96 26.37 -12.21
C LYS A 4 -11.49 26.09 -10.80
N THR A 5 -12.60 25.37 -10.73
CA THR A 5 -13.05 24.71 -9.50
C THR A 5 -13.21 23.23 -9.81
N ASP A 6 -12.12 22.62 -10.28
CA ASP A 6 -11.94 21.18 -10.19
C ASP A 6 -11.43 20.93 -8.77
N ASN A 7 -12.37 20.63 -7.87
CA ASN A 7 -12.01 20.15 -6.53
C ASN A 7 -11.51 18.71 -6.73
N GLU A 8 -10.26 18.55 -7.15
CA GLU A 8 -9.56 17.25 -7.21
C GLU A 8 -9.45 16.72 -5.79
N PHE A 9 -10.44 15.93 -5.35
CA PHE A 9 -10.35 15.17 -4.11
C PHE A 9 -9.24 14.13 -4.27
N SER A 10 -8.06 14.45 -3.73
CA SER A 10 -6.98 13.48 -3.59
C SER A 10 -7.43 12.36 -2.66
N THR A 11 -7.37 11.11 -3.14
CA THR A 11 -7.76 9.90 -2.40
C THR A 11 -6.82 9.60 -1.20
N TYR A 12 -5.78 10.40 -0.98
CA TYR A 12 -4.86 10.28 0.14
C TYR A 12 -4.50 11.64 0.75
N LYS A 13 -4.10 11.62 2.02
CA LYS A 13 -3.55 12.76 2.75
C LYS A 13 -2.29 12.32 3.51
N VAL A 14 -1.13 12.81 3.07
CA VAL A 14 0.18 12.52 3.67
C VAL A 14 0.93 13.82 3.95
N LYS A 15 1.97 13.75 4.79
CA LYS A 15 2.74 14.94 5.18
C LYS A 15 3.54 15.54 4.02
N ASP A 16 4.23 14.71 3.25
CA ASP A 16 5.07 15.14 2.12
C ASP A 16 5.18 14.00 1.08
N ILE A 17 4.64 14.24 -0.11
CA ILE A 17 4.63 13.24 -1.21
C ILE A 17 5.97 13.15 -1.94
N SER A 18 6.85 14.15 -1.80
CA SER A 18 8.18 14.15 -2.45
C SER A 18 9.11 13.06 -1.92
N LEU A 19 8.81 12.50 -0.74
CA LEU A 19 9.57 11.41 -0.12
C LEU A 19 9.21 10.03 -0.68
N ALA A 20 8.27 9.92 -1.64
CA ALA A 20 7.80 8.64 -2.18
C ALA A 20 8.94 7.76 -2.74
N ASP A 21 9.89 8.35 -3.48
CA ASP A 21 11.01 7.62 -4.07
C ASP A 21 11.95 7.04 -3.00
N TRP A 22 12.17 7.78 -1.91
CA TRP A 22 12.93 7.27 -0.78
C TRP A 22 12.17 6.18 -0.05
N GLY A 23 10.88 6.38 0.22
CA GLY A 23 10.03 5.36 0.83
C GLY A 23 10.00 4.06 0.02
N ARG A 24 9.97 4.14 -1.32
CA ARG A 24 10.04 2.97 -2.20
C ARG A 24 11.35 2.19 -2.02
N LYS A 25 12.49 2.87 -1.88
CA LYS A 25 13.79 2.23 -1.62
C LYS A 25 13.78 1.48 -0.29
N GLU A 26 13.27 2.11 0.76
CA GLU A 26 13.18 1.49 2.09
C GLU A 26 12.23 0.28 2.09
N ILE A 27 11.11 0.34 1.36
CA ILE A 27 10.18 -0.79 1.18
C ILE A 27 10.91 -1.97 0.54
N SER A 28 11.65 -1.74 -0.55
CA SER A 28 12.40 -2.81 -1.23
C SER A 28 13.46 -3.45 -0.33
N LEU A 29 14.07 -2.68 0.59
CA LEU A 29 14.98 -3.25 1.59
C LEU A 29 14.22 -4.09 2.63
N ALA A 30 13.06 -3.61 3.10
CA ALA A 30 12.25 -4.31 4.09
C ALA A 30 11.66 -5.64 3.58
N GLU A 31 11.42 -5.79 2.28
CA GLU A 31 10.98 -7.07 1.70
C GLU A 31 11.98 -8.20 1.97
N ALA A 32 13.29 -7.91 1.93
CA ALA A 32 14.33 -8.89 2.22
C ALA A 32 14.31 -9.36 3.69
N GLU A 33 13.91 -8.48 4.61
CA GLU A 33 13.81 -8.75 6.05
C GLU A 33 12.44 -9.32 6.47
N MET A 34 11.53 -9.51 5.53
CA MET A 34 10.19 -10.06 5.77
C MET A 34 9.93 -11.36 4.98
N PRO A 35 10.81 -12.38 5.07
CA PRO A 35 10.78 -13.55 4.19
C PRO A 35 9.49 -14.35 4.31
N GLY A 36 8.90 -14.43 5.50
CA GLY A 36 7.62 -15.13 5.71
C GLY A 36 6.46 -14.49 4.94
N LEU A 37 6.41 -13.15 4.92
CA LEU A 37 5.37 -12.42 4.20
C LEU A 37 5.59 -12.50 2.68
N MET A 38 6.84 -12.41 2.23
CA MET A 38 7.17 -12.55 0.81
C MET A 38 6.88 -13.96 0.28
N ALA A 39 7.13 -15.00 1.08
CA ALA A 39 6.76 -16.37 0.74
C ALA A 39 5.24 -16.56 0.62
N LEU A 40 4.45 -15.95 1.51
CA LEU A 40 2.99 -15.97 1.42
C LEU A 40 2.49 -15.22 0.17
N ARG A 41 3.07 -14.05 -0.11
CA ARG A 41 2.76 -13.26 -1.30
C ARG A 41 2.99 -14.11 -2.56
N GLU A 42 4.18 -14.68 -2.72
CA GLU A 42 4.53 -15.47 -3.90
C GLU A 42 3.62 -16.70 -4.05
N ARG A 43 3.38 -17.43 -2.97
CA ARG A 43 2.54 -18.64 -2.98
C ARG A 43 1.12 -18.38 -3.47
N TYR A 44 0.50 -17.27 -3.05
CA TYR A 44 -0.93 -17.02 -3.26
C TYR A 44 -1.23 -15.93 -4.29
N LYS A 45 -0.21 -15.26 -4.86
CA LYS A 45 -0.41 -14.17 -5.83
C LYS A 45 -1.19 -14.58 -7.07
N SER A 46 -1.02 -15.81 -7.55
CA SER A 46 -1.76 -16.34 -8.71
C SER A 46 -3.21 -16.68 -8.38
N GLU A 47 -3.46 -17.20 -7.18
CA GLU A 47 -4.80 -17.56 -6.69
C GLU A 47 -5.68 -16.34 -6.41
N LYS A 48 -5.06 -15.19 -6.11
CA LYS A 48 -5.73 -13.93 -5.73
C LYS A 48 -6.84 -14.16 -4.68
N PRO A 49 -6.52 -14.75 -3.52
CA PRO A 49 -7.52 -15.17 -2.54
C PRO A 49 -8.31 -14.00 -1.93
N LEU A 50 -7.79 -12.77 -2.02
CA LEU A 50 -8.45 -11.57 -1.51
C LEU A 50 -9.20 -10.81 -2.61
N LYS A 51 -9.36 -11.37 -3.81
CA LYS A 51 -10.08 -10.71 -4.91
C LYS A 51 -11.49 -10.31 -4.47
N GLY A 52 -11.77 -9.01 -4.54
CA GLY A 52 -13.06 -8.42 -4.16
C GLY A 52 -13.19 -8.09 -2.67
N ALA A 53 -12.20 -8.44 -1.84
CA ALA A 53 -12.13 -7.99 -0.46
C ALA A 53 -11.82 -6.50 -0.41
N ARG A 54 -12.48 -5.78 0.51
CA ARG A 54 -12.22 -4.38 0.84
C ARG A 54 -11.72 -4.32 2.27
N ILE A 55 -10.49 -3.87 2.46
CA ILE A 55 -9.80 -3.89 3.75
C ILE A 55 -9.50 -2.46 4.19
N ALA A 56 -10.00 -2.08 5.36
CA ALA A 56 -9.63 -0.85 6.05
C ALA A 56 -8.68 -1.20 7.21
N GLY A 57 -7.47 -0.66 7.19
CA GLY A 57 -6.46 -0.91 8.23
C GLY A 57 -6.18 0.33 9.08
N CYS A 58 -5.97 0.11 10.38
CA CYS A 58 -5.55 1.13 11.34
C CYS A 58 -4.37 0.59 12.16
N LEU A 59 -3.21 0.51 11.51
CA LEU A 59 -1.94 0.12 12.11
C LEU A 59 -0.93 1.23 11.85
N HIS A 60 0.13 1.28 12.65
CA HIS A 60 1.22 2.23 12.44
C HIS A 60 1.71 2.20 10.99
N MET A 61 1.70 3.36 10.33
CA MET A 61 2.08 3.47 8.91
C MET A 61 3.61 3.52 8.76
N THR A 62 4.26 2.38 8.99
CA THR A 62 5.72 2.18 8.86
C THR A 62 6.07 1.51 7.53
N ILE A 63 7.39 1.36 7.26
CA ILE A 63 7.90 0.66 6.07
C ILE A 63 7.44 -0.81 6.05
N GLN A 64 7.44 -1.50 7.19
CA GLN A 64 6.98 -2.90 7.29
C GLN A 64 5.48 -3.02 6.98
N THR A 65 4.67 -2.07 7.46
CA THR A 65 3.23 -2.03 7.15
C THR A 65 2.99 -1.80 5.66
N ALA A 66 3.85 -1.03 4.98
CA ALA A 66 3.76 -0.90 3.52
C ALA A 66 3.97 -2.24 2.80
N VAL A 67 4.92 -3.08 3.22
CA VAL A 67 5.11 -4.44 2.67
C VAL A 67 3.87 -5.32 2.91
N LEU A 68 3.23 -5.20 4.08
CA LEU A 68 1.95 -5.86 4.37
C LEU A 68 0.85 -5.39 3.41
N ILE A 69 0.65 -4.08 3.27
CA ILE A 69 -0.37 -3.50 2.41
C ILE A 69 -0.17 -3.95 0.95
N GLU A 70 1.05 -3.86 0.44
CA GLU A 70 1.36 -4.30 -0.92
C GLU A 70 1.13 -5.80 -1.11
N THR A 71 1.35 -6.61 -0.06
CA THR A 71 0.97 -8.03 -0.09
C THR A 71 -0.54 -8.21 -0.21
N LEU A 72 -1.34 -7.49 0.58
CA LEU A 72 -2.80 -7.59 0.50
C LEU A 72 -3.32 -7.21 -0.90
N VAL A 73 -2.77 -6.14 -1.48
CA VAL A 73 -3.08 -5.71 -2.85
C VAL A 73 -2.65 -6.76 -3.88
N ASP A 74 -1.44 -7.31 -3.75
CA ASP A 74 -0.95 -8.38 -4.62
C ASP A 74 -1.78 -9.66 -4.51
N LEU A 75 -2.43 -9.90 -3.37
CA LEU A 75 -3.38 -11.00 -3.18
C LEU A 75 -4.81 -10.66 -3.63
N GLY A 76 -5.06 -9.44 -4.11
CA GLY A 76 -6.29 -9.03 -4.80
C GLY A 76 -7.23 -8.12 -4.00
N ALA A 77 -6.82 -7.64 -2.82
CA ALA A 77 -7.65 -6.74 -2.01
C ALA A 77 -7.63 -5.29 -2.53
N ASP A 78 -8.72 -4.58 -2.28
CA ASP A 78 -8.79 -3.12 -2.30
C ASP A 78 -8.57 -2.60 -0.87
N VAL A 79 -7.67 -1.64 -0.69
CA VAL A 79 -7.14 -1.26 0.63
C VAL A 79 -7.25 0.25 0.89
N THR A 80 -7.64 0.60 2.10
CA THR A 80 -7.53 1.95 2.65
C THR A 80 -6.87 1.88 4.02
N TRP A 81 -6.10 2.91 4.38
CA TRP A 81 -5.27 2.85 5.58
C TRP A 81 -5.22 4.17 6.34
N SER A 82 -5.15 4.08 7.66
CA SER A 82 -4.90 5.19 8.58
C SER A 82 -3.89 4.78 9.65
N SER A 83 -3.31 5.78 10.32
CA SER A 83 -2.49 5.63 11.51
C SER A 83 -2.93 6.60 12.60
#